data_AF-M1EBH7-F1
#
_entry.id   AF-M1EBH7-F1
#
_cell.length_a   1.000
_cell.length_b   1.000
_cell.length_c   1.000
_cell.angle_alpha   90.00
_cell.angle_beta   90.00
_cell.angle_gamma   90.00
#
_symmetry.space_group_name_H-M   'P 1'
#
loop_
_entity.id
_entity.type
_entity.pdbx_description
1 polymer ?
#
loop_
_entity_poly.entity_id
_entity_poly.type
_entity_poly.pdbx_seq_one_letter_code
_entity_poly.pdbx_strand_id
1 'polypeptide(L)'
;GSTLHHCTSTRKVSADTLETIAPGHDCCETVKVLLCASKEGLPVFVVAEEDFQFIQDEAYDAAQFLATSAGNQQALNFTRFLDRSGPPSGDVNSLDEKVALAFRHLKLPAEWNVLGTDQT
;
A
#
# COMPACT_ATOMS: atom_id res chain seq x y z
N GLY A 1 10.91 6.48 -0.87
CA GLY A 1 11.57 6.46 -2.18
C GLY A 1 13.06 6.32 -1.99
N SER A 2 13.76 5.85 -3.01
CA SER A 2 15.20 5.59 -3.06
C SER A 2 16.12 6.79 -2.82
N THR A 3 15.53 7.96 -2.54
CA THR A 3 16.23 9.10 -1.96
C THR A 3 16.59 8.90 -0.48
N LEU A 4 16.06 7.86 0.18
CA LEU A 4 16.25 7.57 1.59
C LEU A 4 16.66 6.11 1.84
N HIS A 5 17.56 5.91 2.81
CA HIS A 5 17.82 4.58 3.38
C HIS A 5 16.91 4.37 4.59
N HIS A 6 16.07 3.34 4.53
CA HIS A 6 15.20 2.95 5.63
C HIS A 6 15.84 1.81 6.42
N CYS A 7 15.93 1.96 7.75
CA CYS A 7 16.39 0.91 8.65
C CYS A 7 15.21 0.43 9.50
N THR A 8 15.01 -0.88 9.57
CA THR A 8 13.93 -1.50 10.35
C THR A 8 14.49 -2.65 11.19
N SER A 9 13.92 -2.84 12.38
CA SER A 9 14.28 -3.95 13.26
C SER A 9 13.65 -5.25 12.77
N THR A 10 14.40 -6.34 12.84
CA THR A 10 13.91 -7.67 12.47
C THR A 10 13.65 -8.51 13.72
N ARG A 11 12.53 -9.24 13.75
CA ARG A 11 12.15 -10.17 14.81
C ARG A 11 12.48 -11.60 14.41
N LYS A 12 13.09 -12.37 15.32
CA LYS A 12 13.28 -13.80 15.14
C LYS A 12 11.99 -14.56 15.52
N VAL A 13 11.45 -15.33 14.58
CA VAL A 13 10.20 -16.09 14.76
C VAL A 13 10.49 -17.58 15.00
N SER A 14 11.52 -18.13 14.36
CA SER A 14 11.99 -19.50 14.56
C SER A 14 13.53 -19.57 14.51
N ALA A 15 14.11 -20.78 14.52
CA ALA A 15 15.55 -20.95 14.39
C ALA A 15 16.13 -20.35 13.10
N ASP A 16 15.35 -20.39 12.01
CA ASP A 16 15.73 -20.04 10.64
C ASP A 16 14.89 -18.92 10.02
N THR A 17 13.82 -18.49 10.68
CA THR A 17 12.90 -17.48 10.15
C THR A 17 13.00 -16.17 10.92
N LEU A 18 13.21 -15.12 10.16
CA LEU A 18 13.21 -13.73 10.59
C LEU A 18 12.06 -13.00 9.89
N GLU A 19 11.42 -12.05 10.58
CA GLU A 19 10.31 -11.27 10.07
C GLU A 19 10.51 -9.78 10.37
N THR A 20 10.13 -8.93 9.44
CA THR A 20 10.13 -7.48 9.61
C THR A 20 8.92 -6.86 8.93
N ILE A 21 8.55 -5.66 9.37
CA ILE A 21 7.54 -4.85 8.69
C ILE A 21 8.28 -3.96 7.70
N ALA A 22 7.92 -4.09 6.43
CA ALA A 22 8.43 -3.21 5.38
C ALA A 22 8.00 -1.76 5.68
N PRO A 23 8.93 -0.79 5.63
CA PRO A 23 8.58 0.61 5.81
C PRO A 23 7.64 1.07 4.69
N GLY A 24 6.80 2.05 5.00
CA GLY A 24 5.97 2.71 3.99
C GLY A 24 6.85 3.34 2.91
N HIS A 25 6.39 3.21 1.66
CA HIS A 25 7.12 3.65 0.49
C HIS A 25 6.17 4.45 -0.41
N ASP A 26 6.62 5.60 -0.90
CA ASP A 26 5.79 6.64 -1.55
C ASP A 26 5.82 6.60 -3.08
N CYS A 27 6.63 5.73 -3.67
CA CYS A 27 6.69 5.54 -5.12
C CYS A 27 6.86 4.06 -5.48
N CYS A 28 6.53 3.72 -6.73
CA CYS A 28 6.73 2.39 -7.27
C CYS A 28 8.15 2.25 -7.80
N GLU A 29 8.92 1.35 -7.21
CA GLU A 29 10.29 1.06 -7.64
C GLU A 29 10.78 -0.25 -7.05
N THR A 30 11.87 -0.76 -7.62
CA THR A 30 12.61 -1.87 -7.03
C THR A 30 13.68 -1.30 -6.11
N VAL A 31 13.64 -1.68 -4.85
CA VAL A 31 14.66 -1.34 -3.85
C VAL A 31 15.45 -2.58 -3.46
N LYS A 32 16.69 -2.36 -3.03
CA LYS A 32 17.53 -3.41 -2.48
C LYS A 32 17.33 -3.51 -0.97
N VAL A 33 16.95 -4.68 -0.48
CA VAL A 33 16.79 -4.95 0.95
C VAL A 33 17.98 -5.76 1.44
N LEU A 34 18.65 -5.25 2.49
CA LEU A 34 19.79 -5.90 3.11
C LEU A 34 19.42 -6.39 4.50
N LEU A 35 19.69 -7.67 4.78
CA LEU A 35 19.66 -8.19 6.14
C LEU A 35 21.06 -8.05 6.74
N CYS A 36 21.15 -7.28 7.83
CA CYS A 36 22.41 -6.98 8.49
C CYS A 36 22.49 -7.61 9.88
N ALA A 37 23.62 -8.23 10.18
CA ALA A 37 23.96 -8.71 11.52
C ALA A 37 24.95 -7.74 12.18
N SER A 38 24.65 -7.36 13.42
CA SER A 38 25.50 -6.50 14.24
C SER A 38 25.76 -7.15 15.59
N LYS A 39 27.00 -7.04 16.06
CA LYS A 39 27.43 -7.47 17.39
C LYS A 39 28.38 -6.43 17.96
N GLU A 40 28.24 -6.13 19.24
CA GLU A 40 29.07 -5.13 19.92
C GLU A 40 30.57 -5.43 19.75
N GLY A 41 31.33 -4.39 19.40
CA GLY A 41 32.77 -4.47 19.14
C GLY A 41 33.15 -5.08 17.78
N LEU A 42 32.19 -5.45 16.93
CA LEU A 42 32.42 -5.95 15.58
C LEU A 42 31.76 -5.05 14.52
N PRO A 43 32.28 -5.04 13.28
CA PRO A 43 31.60 -4.39 12.16
C PRO A 43 30.23 -5.00 11.89
N VAL A 44 29.35 -4.23 11.23
CA VAL A 44 28.08 -4.73 10.71
C VAL A 44 28.36 -5.55 9.45
N PHE A 45 27.76 -6.73 9.35
CA PHE A 45 27.88 -7.62 8.19
C PHE A 45 26.54 -7.77 7.49
N VAL A 46 26.54 -7.67 6.16
CA VAL A 46 25.40 -8.08 5.34
C VAL A 46 25.40 -9.61 5.28
N VAL A 47 24.30 -10.23 5.70
CA VAL A 47 24.14 -11.69 5.72
C VAL A 47 23.18 -12.21 4.65
N ALA A 48 22.32 -11.34 4.11
CA ALA A 48 21.48 -11.62 2.94
C ALA A 48 21.09 -10.32 2.23
N GLU A 49 20.72 -10.45 0.97
CA GLU A 49 20.28 -9.36 0.10
C GLU A 49 19.15 -9.88 -0.81
N GLU A 50 18.14 -9.05 -1.07
CA GLU A 50 17.06 -9.36 -2.01
C GLU A 50 16.53 -8.09 -2.66
N ASP A 51 16.03 -8.20 -3.89
CA ASP A 51 15.32 -7.11 -4.56
C ASP A 51 13.84 -7.13 -4.15
N PHE A 52 13.35 -5.99 -3.66
CA PHE A 52 11.96 -5.82 -3.22
C PHE A 52 11.26 -4.78 -4.10
N GLN A 53 10.15 -5.17 -4.71
CA GLN A 53 9.41 -4.30 -5.62
C GLN A 53 8.21 -3.66 -4.92
N PHE A 54 8.24 -2.34 -4.80
CA PHE A 54 7.05 -1.56 -4.47
C PHE A 54 6.22 -1.35 -5.74
N ILE A 55 4.97 -1.80 -5.68
CA ILE A 55 3.99 -1.64 -6.75
C ILE A 55 2.84 -0.76 -6.28
N GLN A 56 2.15 -0.17 -7.23
CA GLN A 56 0.97 0.65 -6.97
C GLN A 56 -0.16 -0.24 -6.45
N ASP A 57 -0.78 0.15 -5.34
CA ASP A 57 -2.00 -0.50 -4.86
C ASP A 57 -3.20 0.16 -5.54
N GLU A 58 -3.56 -0.39 -6.70
CA GLU A 58 -4.68 0.13 -7.50
C GLU A 58 -6.01 0.08 -6.75
N ALA A 59 -6.19 -0.88 -5.83
CA ALA A 59 -7.42 -0.96 -5.02
C ALA A 59 -7.48 0.15 -3.98
N TYR A 60 -6.33 0.50 -3.39
CA TYR A 60 -6.21 1.66 -2.51
C TYR A 60 -6.46 2.97 -3.27
N ASP A 61 -5.91 3.13 -4.46
CA ASP A 61 -6.14 4.32 -5.29
C ASP A 61 -7.61 4.44 -5.70
N ALA A 62 -8.23 3.33 -6.09
CA ALA A 62 -9.67 3.26 -6.36
C ALA A 62 -10.49 3.66 -5.12
N ALA A 63 -10.16 3.11 -3.96
CA ALA A 63 -10.82 3.47 -2.71
C ALA A 63 -10.65 4.97 -2.39
N GLN A 64 -9.45 5.53 -2.56
CA GLN A 64 -9.18 6.94 -2.31
C GLN A 64 -9.96 7.85 -3.28
N PHE A 65 -10.02 7.49 -4.56
CA PHE A 65 -10.81 8.22 -5.54
C PHE A 65 -12.31 8.19 -5.21
N LEU A 66 -12.84 7.01 -4.90
CA LEU A 66 -14.25 6.83 -4.54
C LEU A 66 -14.60 7.60 -3.27
N ALA A 67 -13.71 7.56 -2.27
CA ALA A 67 -13.86 8.34 -1.05
C ALA A 67 -13.91 9.84 -1.33
N THR A 68 -13.00 10.34 -2.17
CA THR A 68 -12.92 11.77 -2.52
C THR A 68 -14.09 12.21 -3.40
N SER A 69 -14.66 11.29 -4.18
CA SER A 69 -15.76 11.55 -5.12
C SER A 69 -17.15 11.34 -4.53
N ALA A 70 -17.26 10.91 -3.27
CA ALA A 70 -18.54 10.69 -2.61
C ALA A 70 -19.43 11.96 -2.69
N GLY A 71 -20.70 11.78 -3.05
CA GLY A 71 -21.65 12.88 -3.28
C GLY A 71 -21.44 13.72 -4.56
N ASN A 72 -20.37 13.49 -5.35
CA ASN A 72 -20.11 14.21 -6.59
C ASN A 72 -20.40 13.36 -7.84
N GLN A 73 -21.63 13.44 -8.35
CA GLN A 73 -22.06 12.70 -9.54
C GLN A 73 -21.21 12.99 -10.78
N GLN A 74 -20.64 14.19 -10.92
CA GLN A 74 -19.80 14.54 -12.06
C GLN A 74 -18.40 13.90 -11.96
N ALA A 75 -17.86 13.76 -10.75
CA ALA A 75 -16.58 13.08 -10.52
C ALA A 75 -16.67 11.58 -10.85
N LEU A 76 -17.82 10.94 -10.58
CA LEU A 76 -18.04 9.53 -10.92
C LEU A 76 -18.10 9.25 -12.43
N ASN A 77 -18.23 10.26 -13.28
CA ASN A 77 -18.10 10.11 -14.73
C ASN A 77 -16.62 9.93 -15.18
N PHE A 78 -15.65 10.14 -14.28
CA PHE A 78 -14.21 10.00 -14.55
C PHE A 78 -13.62 8.65 -14.09
N THR A 79 -14.46 7.65 -13.80
CA THR A 79 -14.06 6.30 -13.36
C THR A 79 -13.34 5.45 -14.42
N ARG A 80 -12.94 6.03 -15.56
CA ARG A 80 -12.17 5.35 -16.62
C ARG A 80 -10.86 4.70 -16.16
N PHE A 81 -10.34 5.08 -15.00
CA PHE A 81 -9.18 4.40 -14.41
C PHE A 81 -9.56 3.08 -13.72
N LEU A 82 -10.80 2.94 -13.21
CA LEU A 82 -11.32 1.66 -12.68
C LEU A 82 -11.43 0.60 -13.78
N ASP A 83 -11.75 1.03 -15.01
CA ASP A 83 -11.74 0.14 -16.19
C ASP A 83 -10.33 -0.40 -16.49
N ARG A 84 -9.26 0.30 -16.06
CA ARG A 84 -7.87 -0.17 -16.18
C ARG A 84 -7.43 -1.05 -15.01
N SER A 85 -8.00 -0.85 -13.82
CA SER A 85 -7.76 -1.69 -12.63
C SER A 85 -8.57 -3.00 -12.67
N GLY A 86 -9.56 -3.08 -13.55
CA GLY A 86 -10.35 -4.28 -13.79
C GLY A 86 -9.53 -5.34 -14.54
N PRO A 87 -9.45 -6.59 -14.05
CA PRO A 87 -8.80 -7.66 -14.79
C PRO A 87 -9.53 -7.90 -16.14
N PRO A 88 -8.80 -8.20 -17.24
CA PRO A 88 -9.36 -8.34 -18.59
C PRO A 88 -10.43 -9.44 -18.73
N SER A 89 -10.57 -10.34 -17.75
CA SER A 89 -11.68 -11.28 -17.63
C SER A 89 -11.88 -11.68 -16.17
N GLY A 90 -12.92 -11.12 -15.52
CA GLY A 90 -13.62 -11.76 -14.41
C GLY A 90 -12.86 -11.94 -13.11
N ASP A 91 -12.88 -10.93 -12.25
CA ASP A 91 -13.47 -11.10 -10.91
C ASP A 91 -13.75 -9.73 -10.30
N VAL A 92 -14.87 -9.12 -10.74
CA VAL A 92 -15.34 -7.86 -10.17
C VAL A 92 -15.56 -7.99 -8.66
N ASN A 93 -15.86 -9.19 -8.16
CA ASN A 93 -16.00 -9.42 -6.72
C ASN A 93 -14.65 -9.37 -6.00
N SER A 94 -13.57 -9.89 -6.61
CA SER A 94 -12.22 -9.75 -6.07
C SER A 94 -11.77 -8.29 -6.01
N LEU A 95 -12.10 -7.49 -7.03
CA LEU A 95 -11.81 -6.06 -7.02
C LEU A 95 -12.62 -5.34 -5.95
N ASP A 96 -13.92 -5.63 -5.85
CA ASP A 96 -14.81 -5.06 -4.82
C ASP A 96 -14.32 -5.38 -3.40
N GLU A 97 -13.94 -6.64 -3.14
CA GLU A 97 -13.38 -7.05 -1.85
C GLU A 97 -12.09 -6.28 -1.52
N LYS A 98 -11.16 -6.15 -2.48
CA LYS A 98 -9.91 -5.42 -2.27
C LYS A 98 -10.15 -3.93 -2.01
N VAL A 99 -11.06 -3.31 -2.76
CA VAL A 99 -11.43 -1.90 -2.57
C VAL A 99 -12.07 -1.71 -1.20
N ALA A 100 -13.01 -2.59 -0.81
CA ALA A 100 -13.67 -2.54 0.50
C ALA A 100 -12.68 -2.72 1.66
N LEU A 101 -11.66 -3.58 1.50
CA LEU A 101 -10.58 -3.72 2.47
C LEU A 101 -9.71 -2.45 2.52
N ALA A 102 -9.36 -1.87 1.36
CA ALA A 102 -8.58 -0.65 1.30
C ALA A 102 -9.28 0.55 1.97
N PHE A 103 -10.61 0.66 1.85
CA PHE A 103 -11.42 1.65 2.56
C PHE A 103 -11.20 1.64 4.09
N ARG A 104 -10.90 0.48 4.70
CA ARG A 104 -10.63 0.37 6.14
C ARG A 104 -9.33 1.06 6.57
N HIS A 105 -8.42 1.29 5.62
CA HIS A 105 -7.13 1.92 5.86
C HIS A 105 -7.13 3.41 5.48
N LEU A 106 -8.20 3.92 4.87
CA LEU A 106 -8.35 5.34 4.57
C LEU A 106 -8.63 6.13 5.85
N LYS A 107 -7.97 7.28 5.97
CA LYS A 107 -8.26 8.28 7.01
C LYS A 107 -9.37 9.19 6.53
N LEU A 108 -10.61 8.77 6.74
CA LEU A 108 -11.79 9.53 6.34
C LEU A 108 -12.19 10.54 7.43
N PRO A 109 -12.68 11.74 7.06
CA PRO A 109 -13.31 12.66 8.01
C PRO A 109 -14.47 11.99 8.77
N ALA A 110 -14.76 12.46 9.99
CA ALA A 110 -15.81 11.87 10.83
C ALA A 110 -17.22 12.01 10.20
N GLU A 111 -17.42 13.07 9.42
CA GLU A 111 -18.63 13.42 8.69
C GLU A 111 -18.74 12.72 7.32
N TRP A 112 -17.71 11.97 6.92
CA TRP A 112 -17.68 11.33 5.62
C TRP A 112 -18.76 10.25 5.51
N ASN A 113 -19.50 10.28 4.42
CA ASN A 113 -20.45 9.24 4.06
C ASN A 113 -20.59 9.15 2.53
N VAL A 114 -21.10 8.01 2.04
CA VAL A 114 -21.22 7.72 0.60
C VAL A 114 -22.13 8.71 -0.13
N LEU A 115 -23.15 9.25 0.55
CA LEU A 115 -24.09 10.21 -0.03
C LEU A 115 -23.48 11.62 -0.16
N GLY A 116 -22.33 11.86 0.46
CA GLY A 116 -21.70 13.17 0.58
C GLY A 116 -22.23 13.95 1.78
N THR A 117 -21.61 15.09 2.08
CA THR A 117 -22.17 16.05 3.03
C THR A 117 -23.32 16.77 2.36
N ASP A 118 -24.50 16.81 2.99
CA ASP A 118 -25.64 17.58 2.50
C ASP A 118 -25.18 19.01 2.14
N GLN A 119 -25.32 19.39 0.87
CA GLN A 119 -25.19 20.78 0.46
C GLN A 119 -26.44 21.51 0.95
N THR A 120 -26.34 22.19 2.09
CA THR A 120 -27.22 23.34 2.38
C THR A 120 -26.90 24.49 1.44
#